data_AF-A0A7C8EJ72-F1
#
_entry.id   AF-A0A7C8EJ72-F1
#
_cell.length_a   1.000
_cell.length_b   1.000
_cell.length_c   1.000
_cell.angle_alpha   90.00
_cell.angle_beta   90.00
_cell.angle_gamma   90.00
#
_symmetry.space_group_name_H-M   'P 1'
#
loop_
_entity.id
_entity.type
_entity.pdbx_description
1 polymer ?
#
loop_
_entity_poly.entity_id
_entity_poly.type
_entity_poly.pdbx_seq_one_letter_code
_entity_poly.pdbx_strand_id
1 'polypeptide(L)'
;MSKPRFKKRRNYEPKEGPEKIFKQMTRHHVDVLQNIEFTIITTCRDHKNIDDKIISSALRAAIAGDEPADELSALLTKDLANIHRMRADVPDKIWTNGLKVVLESVHNHSNTRPGDRDYLTFIQNFVV
;
A
#
# COMPACT_ATOMS: atom_id res chain seq x y z
N MET A 1 -36.54 -39.60 10.99
CA MET A 1 -36.67 -38.13 10.96
C MET A 1 -35.32 -37.51 11.29
N SER A 2 -34.60 -36.95 10.31
CA SER A 2 -33.27 -36.36 10.52
C SER A 2 -33.39 -34.84 10.60
N LYS A 3 -32.86 -34.24 11.68
CA LYS A 3 -32.85 -32.78 11.90
C LYS A 3 -31.86 -32.09 10.94
N PRO A 4 -32.20 -30.91 10.38
CA PRO A 4 -31.28 -30.19 9.51
C PRO A 4 -30.15 -29.51 10.31
N ARG A 5 -28.91 -29.70 9.86
CA ARG A 5 -27.71 -29.01 10.38
C ARG A 5 -27.74 -27.54 9.95
N PHE A 6 -27.83 -26.62 10.91
CA PHE A 6 -27.61 -25.19 10.68
C PHE A 6 -26.15 -24.95 10.26
N LYS A 7 -25.93 -24.51 9.02
CA LYS A 7 -24.63 -24.00 8.56
C LYS A 7 -24.36 -22.67 9.26
N LYS A 8 -23.24 -22.55 9.98
CA LYS A 8 -22.74 -21.28 10.54
C LYS A 8 -22.70 -20.24 9.42
N ARG A 9 -23.46 -19.14 9.57
CA ARG A 9 -23.36 -17.96 8.70
C ARG A 9 -21.93 -17.42 8.84
N ARG A 10 -21.18 -17.37 7.73
CA ARG A 10 -19.94 -16.59 7.63
C ARG A 10 -20.27 -15.16 8.09
N ASN A 11 -19.51 -14.62 9.04
CA ASN A 11 -19.62 -13.21 9.41
C ASN A 11 -19.41 -12.38 8.13
N TYR A 12 -20.42 -11.62 7.76
CA TYR A 12 -20.32 -10.62 6.70
C TYR A 12 -19.55 -9.44 7.31
N GLU A 13 -18.25 -9.36 7.03
CA GLU A 13 -17.52 -8.11 7.26
C GLU A 13 -17.90 -7.15 6.13
N PRO A 14 -18.54 -6.00 6.44
CA PRO A 14 -18.83 -5.02 5.43
C PRO A 14 -17.52 -4.56 4.80
N LYS A 15 -17.38 -4.69 3.48
CA LYS A 15 -16.27 -4.05 2.75
C LYS A 15 -16.40 -2.55 2.95
N GLU A 16 -15.47 -1.97 3.71
CA GLU A 16 -15.41 -0.52 3.87
C GLU A 16 -15.11 0.12 2.51
N GLY A 17 -15.92 1.09 2.11
CA GLY A 17 -15.75 1.77 0.83
C GLY A 17 -14.44 2.57 0.77
N PRO A 18 -13.87 2.79 -0.44
CA PRO A 18 -12.61 3.52 -0.62
C PRO A 18 -12.57 4.88 0.07
N GLU A 19 -13.65 5.66 -0.02
CA GLU A 19 -13.73 6.97 0.66
C GLU A 19 -13.62 6.89 2.18
N LYS A 20 -14.20 5.84 2.79
CA LYS A 20 -14.16 5.65 4.24
C LYS A 20 -12.74 5.30 4.67
N ILE A 21 -12.07 4.42 3.92
CA ILE A 21 -10.67 4.07 4.14
C ILE A 21 -9.79 5.32 4.03
N PHE A 22 -9.96 6.10 2.95
CA PHE A 22 -9.21 7.33 2.75
C PHE A 22 -9.39 8.31 3.91
N LYS A 23 -10.63 8.61 4.31
CA LYS A 23 -10.93 9.50 5.45
C LYS A 23 -10.36 8.98 6.76
N GLN A 24 -10.42 7.67 7.00
CA GLN A 24 -9.86 7.08 8.22
C GLN A 24 -8.34 7.25 8.26
N MET A 25 -7.64 6.88 7.18
CA MET A 25 -6.20 6.93 7.12
C MET A 25 -5.69 8.37 7.24
N THR A 26 -6.26 9.30 6.48
CA THR A 26 -5.85 10.71 6.48
C THR A 26 -6.20 11.48 7.75
N ARG A 27 -7.12 10.98 8.60
CA ARG A 27 -7.48 11.64 9.87
C ARG A 27 -6.78 11.05 11.09
N HIS A 28 -6.52 9.75 11.09
CA HIS A 28 -6.10 9.03 12.30
C HIS A 28 -4.79 8.27 12.17
N HIS A 29 -4.28 8.10 10.95
CA HIS A 29 -3.11 7.25 10.67
C HIS A 29 -2.19 7.91 9.62
N VAL A 30 -2.04 9.24 9.71
CA VAL A 30 -1.15 10.01 8.82
C VAL A 30 0.29 9.56 8.97
N ASP A 31 0.71 9.18 10.17
CA ASP A 31 2.04 8.63 10.45
C ASP A 31 2.32 7.33 9.65
N VAL A 32 1.30 6.48 9.46
CA VAL A 32 1.43 5.27 8.66
C VAL A 32 1.60 5.62 7.18
N LEU A 33 0.85 6.61 6.68
CA LEU A 33 0.99 7.09 5.30
C LEU A 33 2.39 7.68 5.07
N GLN A 34 2.86 8.52 5.99
CA GLN A 34 4.20 9.12 5.96
C GLN A 34 5.29 8.05 5.97
N ASN A 35 5.17 7.02 6.80
CA ASN A 35 6.14 5.92 6.83
C ASN A 35 6.22 5.19 5.48
N ILE A 36 5.07 4.93 4.84
CA ILE A 36 5.02 4.29 3.52
C ILE A 36 5.65 5.20 2.46
N GLU A 37 5.25 6.47 2.38
CA GLU A 37 5.75 7.42 1.37
C GLU A 37 7.25 7.72 1.56
N PHE A 38 7.70 7.84 2.80
CA PHE A 38 9.13 8.01 3.12
C PHE A 38 9.94 6.79 2.69
N THR A 39 9.42 5.58 2.88
CA THR A 39 10.06 4.34 2.41
C THR A 39 10.19 4.37 0.89
N ILE A 40 9.11 4.68 0.17
CA ILE A 40 9.12 4.78 -1.29
C ILE A 40 10.18 5.78 -1.76
N ILE A 41 10.19 7.00 -1.20
CA ILE A 41 11.15 8.04 -1.59
C ILE A 41 12.59 7.60 -1.29
N THR A 42 12.85 7.02 -0.13
CA THR A 42 14.18 6.58 0.27
C THR A 42 14.70 5.50 -0.69
N THR A 43 13.91 4.45 -0.93
CA THR A 43 14.29 3.39 -1.87
C THR A 43 14.47 3.94 -3.29
N CYS A 44 13.64 4.89 -3.75
CA CYS A 44 13.77 5.51 -5.08
C CYS A 44 14.99 6.45 -5.21
N ARG A 45 15.43 7.09 -4.10
CA ARG A 45 16.66 7.89 -4.07
C ARG A 45 17.89 7.00 -4.25
N ASP A 46 17.88 5.82 -3.64
CA ASP A 46 18.96 4.83 -3.74
C ASP A 46 18.93 4.07 -5.08
N HIS A 47 17.73 3.89 -5.66
CA HIS A 47 17.51 3.15 -6.89
C HIS A 47 16.76 4.00 -7.93
N LYS A 48 17.51 4.82 -8.68
CA LYS A 48 16.95 5.78 -9.67
C LYS A 48 16.12 5.14 -10.79
N ASN A 49 16.23 3.82 -10.99
CA ASN A 49 15.46 3.10 -12.01
C ASN A 49 14.05 2.71 -11.54
N ILE A 50 13.71 2.95 -10.27
CA ILE A 50 12.33 2.79 -9.79
C ILE A 50 11.49 3.95 -10.32
N ASP A 51 10.45 3.60 -11.07
CA ASP A 51 9.45 4.49 -11.64
C ASP A 51 8.06 4.23 -11.00
N ASP A 52 7.06 5.04 -11.36
CA ASP A 52 5.72 4.94 -10.79
C ASP A 52 5.03 3.60 -11.12
N LYS A 53 5.41 2.95 -12.23
CA LYS A 53 4.93 1.61 -12.59
C LYS A 53 5.43 0.57 -11.60
N ILE A 54 6.73 0.58 -11.28
CA ILE A 54 7.34 -0.30 -10.28
C ILE A 54 6.72 -0.06 -8.91
N ILE A 55 6.49 1.20 -8.53
CA ILE A 55 5.82 1.53 -7.26
C ILE A 55 4.40 0.94 -7.22
N SER A 56 3.61 1.15 -8.28
CA SER A 56 2.26 0.57 -8.40
C SER A 56 2.28 -0.96 -8.32
N SER A 57 3.24 -1.61 -8.98
CA SER A 57 3.45 -3.06 -8.96
C SER A 57 3.77 -3.58 -7.55
N ALA A 58 4.76 -2.98 -6.88
CA ALA A 58 5.19 -3.35 -5.54
C ALA A 58 4.07 -3.18 -4.50
N LEU A 59 3.31 -2.09 -4.58
CA LEU A 59 2.16 -1.83 -3.69
C LEU A 59 1.05 -2.87 -3.92
N ARG A 60 0.74 -3.21 -5.17
CA ARG A 60 -0.25 -4.26 -5.49
C ARG A 60 0.17 -5.60 -4.92
N ALA A 61 1.43 -6.00 -5.13
CA ALA A 61 1.97 -7.24 -4.57
C ALA A 61 1.90 -7.26 -3.04
N ALA A 62 2.32 -6.17 -2.40
CA ALA A 62 2.27 -6.03 -0.93
C ALA A 62 0.85 -6.09 -0.36
N ILE A 63 -0.15 -5.50 -1.04
CA ILE A 63 -1.56 -5.54 -0.64
C ILE A 63 -2.14 -6.95 -0.81
N ALA A 64 -1.78 -7.64 -1.89
CA ALA A 64 -2.26 -8.98 -2.19
C ALA A 64 -1.57 -10.08 -1.38
N GLY A 65 -0.36 -9.80 -0.86
CA GLY A 65 0.51 -10.82 -0.28
C GLY A 65 1.16 -11.72 -1.34
N ASP A 66 1.26 -11.22 -2.58
CA ASP A 66 1.78 -11.94 -3.74
C ASP A 66 3.28 -11.68 -3.94
N GLU A 67 3.92 -12.56 -4.73
CA GLU A 67 5.30 -12.38 -5.15
C GLU A 67 5.41 -11.22 -6.17
N PRO A 68 6.33 -10.26 -5.97
CA PRO A 68 6.54 -9.17 -6.91
C PRO A 68 7.06 -9.65 -8.27
N ALA A 69 6.62 -9.00 -9.35
CA ALA A 69 6.89 -9.46 -10.73
C ALA A 69 8.33 -9.22 -11.22
N ASP A 70 9.08 -8.34 -10.55
CA ASP A 70 10.45 -7.96 -10.92
C ASP A 70 11.28 -7.61 -9.68
N GLU A 71 12.61 -7.59 -9.84
CA GLU A 71 13.56 -7.40 -8.74
C GLU A 71 13.41 -6.04 -8.04
N LEU A 72 13.08 -4.98 -8.78
CA LEU A 72 12.91 -3.64 -8.21
C LEU A 72 11.60 -3.53 -7.42
N SER A 73 10.53 -4.14 -7.93
CA SER A 73 9.29 -4.32 -7.18
C SER A 73 9.54 -5.15 -5.92
N ALA A 74 10.32 -6.23 -6.02
CA ALA A 74 10.67 -7.09 -4.88
C ALA A 74 11.45 -6.36 -3.79
N LEU A 75 12.40 -5.52 -4.20
CA LEU A 75 13.16 -4.67 -3.29
C LEU A 75 12.23 -3.72 -2.52
N LEU A 76 11.38 -2.96 -3.23
CA LEU A 76 10.48 -2.01 -2.58
C LEU A 76 9.45 -2.71 -1.68
N THR A 77 8.88 -3.84 -2.10
CA THR A 77 7.98 -4.64 -1.26
C THR A 77 8.68 -5.12 0.01
N LYS A 78 9.95 -5.53 -0.08
CA LYS A 78 10.76 -5.94 1.08
C LYS A 78 11.00 -4.78 2.04
N ASP A 79 11.32 -3.59 1.56
CA ASP A 79 11.54 -2.42 2.40
C ASP A 79 10.26 -1.99 3.12
N LEU A 80 9.12 -1.99 2.41
CA LEU A 80 7.81 -1.77 3.02
C LEU A 80 7.51 -2.81 4.12
N ALA A 81 7.80 -4.08 3.87
CA ALA A 81 7.62 -5.13 4.88
C ALA A 81 8.54 -4.94 6.09
N ASN A 82 9.77 -4.45 5.90
CA ASN A 82 10.68 -4.16 7.00
C ASN A 82 10.14 -3.04 7.91
N ILE A 83 9.64 -1.95 7.31
CA ILE A 83 9.04 -0.85 8.08
C ILE A 83 7.77 -1.30 8.80
N HIS A 84 6.95 -2.14 8.18
CA HIS A 84 5.79 -2.74 8.85
C HIS A 84 6.21 -3.54 10.09
N ARG A 85 7.24 -4.37 9.99
CA ARG A 85 7.75 -5.15 11.14
C ARG A 85 8.31 -4.25 12.25
N MET A 86 8.95 -3.13 11.89
CA MET A 86 9.43 -2.15 12.88
C MET A 86 8.26 -1.44 13.58
N ARG A 87 7.15 -1.22 12.86
CA ARG A 87 5.88 -0.67 13.37
C ARG A 87 4.92 -1.79 13.81
N ALA A 88 5.39 -2.71 14.65
CA ALA A 88 4.58 -3.80 15.19
C ALA A 88 3.36 -3.32 16.03
N ASP A 89 3.33 -2.03 16.38
CA ASP A 89 2.19 -1.35 16.99
C ASP A 89 1.02 -1.13 16.01
N VAL A 90 1.26 -1.13 14.70
CA VAL A 90 0.27 -0.88 13.67
C VAL A 90 -0.40 -2.20 13.26
N PRO A 91 -1.74 -2.32 13.37
CA PRO A 91 -2.44 -3.53 12.92
C PRO A 91 -2.33 -3.72 11.40
N ASP A 92 -2.20 -4.98 10.95
CA ASP A 92 -2.11 -5.35 9.52
C ASP A 92 -3.19 -4.69 8.65
N LYS A 93 -4.42 -4.56 9.18
CA LYS A 93 -5.53 -3.92 8.47
C LYS A 93 -5.25 -2.43 8.22
N ILE A 94 -4.67 -1.72 9.18
CA ILE A 94 -4.32 -0.31 9.05
C ILE A 94 -3.15 -0.15 8.09
N TRP A 95 -2.13 -1.00 8.19
CA TRP A 95 -1.02 -1.02 7.24
C TRP A 95 -1.49 -1.23 5.80
N THR A 96 -2.28 -2.29 5.58
CA THR A 96 -2.86 -2.61 4.26
C THR A 96 -3.74 -1.49 3.72
N ASN A 97 -4.51 -0.83 4.58
CA ASN A 97 -5.30 0.34 4.19
C ASN A 97 -4.42 1.54 3.82
N GLY A 98 -3.29 1.75 4.49
CA GLY A 98 -2.29 2.74 4.11
C GLY A 98 -1.73 2.48 2.71
N LEU A 99 -1.32 1.24 2.43
CA LEU A 99 -0.83 0.87 1.09
C LEU A 99 -1.87 1.14 0.00
N LYS A 100 -3.17 0.86 0.26
CA LYS A 100 -4.26 1.16 -0.68
C LYS A 100 -4.43 2.65 -0.93
N VAL A 101 -4.35 3.48 0.10
CA VAL A 101 -4.45 4.94 -0.03
C VAL A 101 -3.28 5.50 -0.83
N VAL A 102 -2.07 4.98 -0.58
CA VAL A 102 -0.87 5.37 -1.34
C VAL A 102 -0.98 4.90 -2.80
N LEU A 103 -1.45 3.67 -3.06
CA LEU A 103 -1.66 3.17 -4.42
C LEU A 103 -2.69 4.02 -5.19
N GLU A 104 -3.77 4.43 -4.53
CA GLU A 104 -4.76 5.34 -5.11
C GLU A 104 -4.12 6.71 -5.42
N SER A 105 -3.25 7.21 -4.53
CA SER A 105 -2.48 8.44 -4.76
C SER A 105 -1.56 8.32 -5.99
N VAL A 106 -0.90 7.17 -6.17
CA VAL A 106 -0.09 6.87 -7.37
C VAL A 106 -0.95 6.98 -8.63
N HIS A 107 -2.13 6.34 -8.65
CA HIS A 107 -3.01 6.37 -9.83
C HIS A 107 -3.63 7.75 -10.09
N ASN A 108 -3.81 8.57 -9.06
CA ASN A 108 -4.30 9.93 -9.21
C ASN A 108 -3.26 10.90 -9.77
N HIS A 109 -1.97 10.62 -9.59
CA HIS A 109 -0.88 11.51 -10.00
C HIS A 109 -0.03 10.95 -11.15
N SER A 110 -0.23 9.70 -11.57
CA SER A 110 0.58 9.03 -12.60
C SER A 110 -0.27 8.10 -13.45
N ASN A 111 0.08 8.00 -14.74
CA ASN A 111 -0.51 6.99 -15.62
C ASN A 111 0.16 5.61 -15.45
N THR A 112 1.20 5.51 -14.62
CA THR A 112 1.94 4.27 -14.33
C THR A 112 2.50 3.59 -15.59
N ARG A 113 2.86 4.39 -16.60
CA ARG A 113 3.60 3.88 -17.77
C ARG A 113 5.07 3.69 -17.40
N PRO A 114 5.78 2.78 -18.09
CA PRO A 114 7.22 2.65 -17.88
C PRO A 114 7.93 4.00 -18.07
N GLY A 115 8.74 4.38 -17.09
CA GLY A 115 9.47 5.65 -17.03
C GLY A 115 8.72 6.83 -16.40
N ASP A 116 7.42 6.71 -16.10
CA ASP A 116 6.67 7.77 -15.43
C ASP A 116 7.23 8.03 -14.02
N ARG A 117 7.41 9.31 -13.65
CA ARG A 117 7.88 9.74 -12.33
C ARG A 117 7.02 10.88 -11.77
N ASP A 118 5.80 11.02 -12.26
CA ASP A 118 4.88 12.10 -11.91
C ASP A 118 4.48 12.00 -10.43
N TYR A 119 4.17 10.79 -9.95
CA TYR A 119 3.88 10.55 -8.54
C TYR A 119 5.10 10.84 -7.67
N LEU A 120 6.29 10.35 -8.07
CA LEU A 120 7.53 10.67 -7.36
C LEU A 120 7.81 12.18 -7.28
N THR A 121 7.59 12.90 -8.39
CA THR A 121 7.75 14.35 -8.47
C THR A 121 6.73 15.09 -7.62
N PHE A 122 5.53 14.53 -7.48
CA PHE A 122 4.49 15.05 -6.60
C PHE A 122 4.88 14.85 -5.12
N ILE A 123 5.18 13.62 -4.68
CA ILE A 123 5.38 13.31 -3.26
C ILE A 123 6.68 13.86 -2.66
N GLN A 124 7.72 14.06 -3.48
CA GLN A 124 9.00 14.60 -2.98
C GLN A 124 8.84 16.01 -2.37
N ASN A 125 7.77 16.74 -2.69
CA ASN A 125 7.50 18.06 -2.11
C ASN A 125 6.97 17.98 -0.67
N PHE A 126 6.55 16.79 -0.22
CA PHE A 126 5.93 16.56 1.08
C PHE A 126 6.81 15.68 2.00
N VAL A 127 7.81 15.02 1.44
CA VAL A 127 8.74 14.13 2.14
C VAL A 127 10.14 14.78 2.16
N VAL A 128 10.55 15.26 3.34
CA VAL A 128 11.86 15.91 3.58
C VAL A 128 12.92 14.84 3.84
#